data_AF-A8UUN1-F1
#
_entry.id   AF-A8UUN1-F1
#
_cell.length_a   1.000
_cell.length_b   1.000
_cell.length_c   1.000
_cell.angle_alpha   90.00
_cell.angle_beta   90.00
_cell.angle_gamma   90.00
#
_symmetry.space_group_name_H-M   'P 1'
#
loop_
_entity.id
_entity.type
_entity.pdbx_description
1 polymer ?
#
loop_
_entity_poly.entity_id
_entity_poly.type
_entity_poly.pdbx_seq_one_letter_code
_entity_poly.pdbx_strand_id
1 'polypeptide(L)'
;MGAIGPYHYKVWVIGDILDRYESCKNGARKPKAKLFVKPSEEKKLNRNAYFENVVIYAVDIENIIESLESPLREIIAGRYFEGDVRTFMEDFGIRSRREARRLIVRAVNKFFHEVERYRRSTKNTA
;
A
#
# COMPACT_ATOMS: atom_id res chain seq x y z
N MET A 1 0.22 -13.48 21.71
CA MET A 1 0.25 -12.41 20.67
C MET A 1 -1.14 -11.79 20.64
N GLY A 2 -1.28 -10.53 21.04
CA GLY A 2 -2.58 -9.84 21.06
C GLY A 2 -3.12 -9.66 19.64
N ALA A 3 -4.44 -9.77 19.48
CA ALA A 3 -5.08 -9.55 18.18
C ALA A 3 -4.73 -8.17 17.64
N ILE A 4 -4.12 -8.13 16.46
CA ILE A 4 -3.83 -6.88 15.74
C ILE A 4 -5.19 -6.28 15.35
N GLY A 5 -5.48 -5.07 15.83
CA GLY A 5 -6.74 -4.39 15.51
C GLY A 5 -6.91 -4.18 13.99
N PRO A 6 -8.16 -4.07 13.49
CA PRO A 6 -8.45 -4.03 12.03
C PRO A 6 -7.68 -2.95 11.26
N TYR A 7 -7.40 -1.82 11.90
CA TYR A 7 -6.61 -0.74 11.31
C TYR A 7 -5.12 -1.07 11.21
N HIS A 8 -4.52 -1.61 12.26
CA HIS A 8 -3.10 -1.97 12.27
C HIS A 8 -2.78 -3.07 11.27
N TYR A 9 -3.73 -3.98 11.06
CA TYR A 9 -3.62 -4.98 10.00
C TYR A 9 -3.55 -4.34 8.60
N LYS A 10 -4.44 -3.38 8.31
CA LYS A 10 -4.43 -2.66 7.02
C LYS A 10 -3.14 -1.87 6.82
N VAL A 11 -2.67 -1.19 7.85
CA VAL A 11 -1.38 -0.47 7.82
C VAL A 11 -0.24 -1.42 7.47
N TRP A 12 -0.15 -2.57 8.15
CA TRP A 12 0.89 -3.57 7.88
C TRP A 12 0.82 -4.11 6.44
N VAL A 13 -0.37 -4.44 5.95
CA VAL A 13 -0.56 -4.92 4.57
C VAL A 13 -0.16 -3.85 3.55
N ILE A 14 -0.58 -2.61 3.76
CA ILE A 14 -0.27 -1.50 2.85
C ILE A 14 1.23 -1.21 2.85
N GLY A 15 1.86 -1.18 4.02
CA GLY A 15 3.31 -0.99 4.15
C GLY A 15 4.10 -2.03 3.34
N ASP A 16 3.76 -3.32 3.49
CA ASP A 16 4.43 -4.38 2.72
C ASP A 16 4.18 -4.28 1.21
N ILE A 17 2.98 -3.86 0.77
CA ILE A 17 2.70 -3.60 -0.66
C ILE A 17 3.60 -2.47 -1.17
N LEU A 18 3.69 -1.36 -0.44
CA LEU A 18 4.49 -0.21 -0.85
C LEU A 18 5.99 -0.51 -0.81
N ASP A 19 6.48 -1.23 0.18
CA ASP A 19 7.90 -1.67 0.26
C ASP A 19 8.31 -2.48 -0.97
N ARG A 20 7.45 -3.40 -1.38
CA ARG A 20 7.72 -4.24 -2.54
C ARG A 20 7.55 -3.47 -3.86
N TYR A 21 6.61 -2.53 -3.93
CA TYR A 21 6.46 -1.59 -5.04
C TYR A 21 7.73 -0.73 -5.21
N GLU A 22 8.23 -0.11 -4.14
CA GLU A 22 9.45 0.69 -4.15
C GLU A 22 10.68 -0.15 -4.52
N SER A 23 10.78 -1.36 -3.97
CA SER A 23 11.85 -2.31 -4.32
C SER A 23 11.82 -2.68 -5.82
N CYS A 24 10.63 -2.77 -6.42
CA CYS A 24 10.47 -3.01 -7.86
C CYS A 24 10.88 -1.80 -8.71
N LYS A 25 10.54 -0.58 -8.25
CA LYS A 25 10.84 0.71 -8.92
C LYS A 25 12.34 1.03 -8.90
N ASN A 26 13.03 0.71 -7.79
CA ASN A 26 14.45 1.06 -7.56
C ASN A 26 15.46 0.01 -8.02
N GLY A 27 15.03 -1.09 -8.65
CA GLY A 27 15.93 -2.02 -9.37
C GLY A 27 16.99 -2.76 -8.55
N ALA A 28 16.88 -2.83 -7.21
CA ALA A 28 17.95 -3.36 -6.36
C ALA A 28 17.78 -4.83 -5.90
N ARG A 29 18.90 -5.55 -6.00
CA ARG A 29 19.25 -6.93 -5.57
C ARG A 29 18.34 -7.64 -4.56
N LYS A 30 17.94 -8.86 -4.97
CA LYS A 30 17.29 -9.92 -4.19
C LYS A 30 17.88 -10.18 -2.80
N PRO A 31 17.02 -10.25 -1.76
CA PRO A 31 17.18 -11.17 -0.63
C PRO A 31 16.54 -12.52 -0.97
N LYS A 32 17.11 -13.59 -0.42
CA LYS A 32 16.81 -15.00 -0.70
C LYS A 32 15.36 -15.38 -0.38
N ALA A 33 14.50 -15.42 -1.39
CA ALA A 33 13.38 -16.36 -1.48
C ALA A 33 13.21 -16.77 -2.96
N LYS A 34 13.26 -18.08 -3.22
CA LYS A 34 13.08 -18.73 -4.55
C LYS A 34 11.85 -18.09 -5.24
N LEU A 35 11.89 -17.54 -6.45
CA LEU A 35 12.45 -18.05 -7.71
C LEU A 35 13.23 -16.98 -8.51
N PHE A 36 14.14 -17.43 -9.37
CA PHE A 36 14.86 -16.63 -10.37
C PHE A 36 14.41 -17.02 -11.78
N VAL A 37 13.94 -16.05 -12.59
CA VAL A 37 14.30 -15.83 -14.01
C VAL A 37 14.21 -14.31 -14.30
N LYS A 38 15.04 -13.81 -15.24
CA LYS A 38 15.28 -12.40 -15.64
C LYS A 38 14.27 -11.94 -16.75
N PRO A 39 14.27 -10.68 -17.25
CA PRO A 39 13.16 -9.73 -17.18
C PRO A 39 12.42 -9.49 -18.51
N SER A 40 11.09 -9.39 -18.48
CA SER A 40 10.24 -8.83 -19.54
C SER A 40 8.94 -8.29 -18.94
N GLU A 41 8.68 -6.99 -19.11
CA GLU A 41 7.45 -6.18 -18.96
C GLU A 41 6.43 -6.39 -17.81
N GLU A 42 6.52 -7.40 -16.95
CA GLU A 42 5.44 -7.74 -16.04
C GLU A 42 5.97 -8.22 -14.67
N LYS A 43 6.16 -7.31 -13.71
CA LYS A 43 6.65 -7.68 -12.36
C LYS A 43 5.50 -7.90 -11.37
N LYS A 44 5.28 -9.18 -11.03
CA LYS A 44 4.28 -9.72 -10.09
C LYS A 44 4.75 -9.64 -8.63
N LEU A 45 3.95 -9.06 -7.73
CA LEU A 45 4.15 -9.10 -6.26
C LEU A 45 3.73 -10.47 -5.67
N ASN A 46 4.56 -11.08 -4.81
CA ASN A 46 4.32 -12.44 -4.30
C ASN A 46 4.00 -12.49 -2.78
N ARG A 47 2.74 -12.86 -2.47
CA ARG A 47 2.19 -13.47 -1.22
C ARG A 47 2.33 -12.75 0.14
N ASN A 48 1.22 -12.16 0.59
CA ASN A 48 0.80 -12.09 2.01
C ASN A 48 -0.47 -12.94 2.19
N ALA A 49 -0.74 -13.44 3.40
CA ALA A 49 -1.87 -14.33 3.73
C ALA A 49 -3.26 -13.82 3.24
N TYR A 50 -3.42 -12.52 3.00
CA TYR A 50 -4.64 -11.93 2.45
C TYR A 50 -4.78 -12.04 0.93
N PHE A 51 -3.66 -12.00 0.21
CA PHE A 51 -3.57 -11.96 -1.25
C PHE A 51 -2.95 -13.24 -1.81
N GLU A 52 -3.10 -14.36 -1.11
CA GLU A 52 -2.69 -15.65 -1.63
C GLU A 52 -3.29 -15.86 -3.03
N ASN A 53 -2.39 -16.17 -3.97
CA ASN A 53 -2.66 -16.38 -5.40
C ASN A 53 -3.14 -15.13 -6.18
N VAL A 54 -2.94 -13.93 -5.64
CA VAL A 54 -3.20 -12.67 -6.36
C VAL A 54 -1.88 -12.01 -6.65
N VAL A 55 -1.67 -11.73 -7.93
CA VAL A 55 -0.57 -10.95 -8.43
C VAL A 55 -1.04 -9.50 -8.49
N ILE A 56 -0.28 -8.61 -7.88
CA ILE A 56 -0.48 -7.17 -8.07
C ILE A 56 0.77 -6.63 -8.75
N TYR A 57 0.61 -5.92 -9.87
CA TYR A 57 1.73 -5.33 -10.60
C TYR A 57 2.04 -3.93 -10.04
N ALA A 58 3.30 -3.51 -10.16
CA ALA A 58 3.73 -2.19 -9.70
C ALA A 58 2.96 -1.04 -10.40
N VAL A 59 2.67 -1.19 -11.70
CA VAL A 59 1.87 -0.23 -12.48
C VAL A 59 0.44 -0.14 -11.94
N ASP A 60 -0.16 -1.27 -11.52
CA ASP A 60 -1.50 -1.26 -10.94
C ASP A 60 -1.53 -0.57 -9.57
N ILE A 61 -0.48 -0.75 -8.75
CA ILE A 61 -0.34 -0.01 -7.50
C ILE A 61 -0.21 1.50 -7.76
N GLU A 62 0.61 1.90 -8.73
CA GLU A 62 0.76 3.30 -9.13
C GLU A 62 -0.58 3.89 -9.59
N ASN A 63 -1.31 3.20 -10.46
CA ASN A 63 -2.66 3.59 -10.89
C ASN A 63 -3.64 3.71 -9.70
N ILE A 64 -3.61 2.78 -8.75
CA ILE A 64 -4.44 2.85 -7.55
C ILE A 64 -4.07 4.07 -6.71
N ILE A 65 -2.78 4.35 -6.49
CA ILE A 65 -2.32 5.54 -5.77
C ILE A 65 -2.78 6.81 -6.49
N GLU A 66 -2.59 6.90 -7.81
CA GLU A 66 -2.97 8.05 -8.62
C GLU A 66 -4.48 8.30 -8.66
N SER A 67 -5.28 7.24 -8.56
CA SER A 67 -6.75 7.33 -8.48
C SER A 67 -7.28 7.94 -7.19
N LEU A 68 -6.45 8.05 -6.15
CA LEU A 68 -6.84 8.66 -4.89
C LEU A 68 -6.92 10.20 -5.03
N GLU A 69 -7.96 10.78 -4.44
CA GLU A 69 -8.08 12.23 -4.29
C GLU A 69 -7.02 12.79 -3.34
N SER A 70 -6.58 14.03 -3.55
CA SER A 70 -5.79 14.76 -2.55
C SER A 70 -6.68 15.09 -1.33
N PRO A 71 -6.19 14.97 -0.08
CA PRO A 71 -4.82 14.65 0.32
C PRO A 71 -4.53 13.15 0.51
N LEU A 72 -5.49 12.26 0.24
CA LEU A 72 -5.35 10.81 0.51
C LEU A 72 -4.20 10.17 -0.29
N ARG A 73 -4.04 10.60 -1.55
CA ARG A 73 -2.91 10.17 -2.39
C ARG A 73 -1.57 10.48 -1.74
N GLU A 74 -1.39 11.72 -1.28
CA GLU A 74 -0.15 12.18 -0.67
C GLU A 74 0.13 11.48 0.66
N ILE A 75 -0.93 11.19 1.43
CA ILE A 75 -0.83 10.39 2.65
C ILE A 75 -0.27 8.99 2.37
N ILE A 76 -0.75 8.31 1.32
CA ILE A 76 -0.30 6.96 0.96
C ILE A 76 1.10 7.00 0.34
N ALA A 77 1.32 7.88 -0.65
CA ALA A 77 2.61 8.00 -1.33
C ALA A 77 3.73 8.45 -0.39
N GLY A 78 3.44 9.37 0.53
CA GLY A 78 4.38 9.84 1.55
C GLY A 78 4.43 8.97 2.81
N ARG A 79 3.68 7.86 2.86
CA ARG A 79 3.65 6.90 3.97
C ARG A 79 3.38 7.53 5.35
N TYR A 80 2.62 8.61 5.40
CA TYR A 80 2.29 9.32 6.65
C TYR A 80 1.51 8.46 7.67
N PHE A 81 1.00 7.31 7.24
CA PHE A 81 0.33 6.33 8.10
C PHE A 81 1.29 5.47 8.94
N GLU A 82 2.59 5.46 8.62
CA GLU A 82 3.64 4.76 9.38
C GLU A 82 4.40 5.69 10.32
N GLY A 83 4.41 6.99 10.01
CA GLY A 83 5.10 8.03 10.78
C GLY A 83 4.29 8.60 11.94
N ASP A 84 4.87 9.59 12.62
CA ASP A 84 4.12 10.38 13.60
C ASP A 84 3.14 11.32 12.88
N VAL A 85 1.90 11.34 13.37
CA VAL A 85 0.85 12.26 12.96
C VAL A 85 1.30 13.72 13.00
N ARG A 86 2.25 14.08 13.88
CA ARG A 86 2.78 15.45 13.97
C ARG A 86 3.47 15.91 12.69
N THR A 87 4.24 15.04 12.05
CA THR A 87 4.92 15.36 10.78
C THR A 87 3.89 15.69 9.70
N PHE A 88 2.85 14.85 9.56
CA PHE A 88 1.75 15.12 8.64
C PHE A 88 1.02 16.44 8.96
N MET A 89 0.83 16.76 10.25
CA MET A 89 0.19 18.01 10.66
C MET A 89 1.02 19.24 10.26
N GLU A 90 2.34 19.17 10.41
CA GLU A 90 3.26 20.25 10.06
C GLU A 90 3.30 20.45 8.54
N ASP A 91 3.50 19.37 7.78
CA ASP A 91 3.62 19.42 6.32
C ASP A 91 2.34 19.92 5.63
N PHE A 92 1.16 19.64 6.20
CA PHE A 92 -0.14 20.02 5.65
C PHE A 92 -0.82 21.19 6.37
N GLY A 93 -0.16 21.78 7.37
CA GLY A 93 -0.73 22.87 8.16
C GLY A 93 -2.00 22.51 8.94
N ILE A 94 -2.21 21.23 9.27
CA ILE A 94 -3.40 20.75 10.00
C ILE A 94 -3.21 20.97 11.49
N ARG A 95 -4.06 21.80 12.10
CA ARG A 95 -3.97 22.12 13.54
C ARG A 95 -4.52 21.03 14.45
N SER A 96 -5.45 20.22 13.97
CA SER A 96 -6.15 19.22 14.79
C SER A 96 -5.55 17.81 14.61
N ARG A 97 -4.96 17.28 15.69
CA ARG A 97 -4.45 15.89 15.72
C ARG A 97 -5.53 14.87 15.40
N ARG A 98 -6.78 15.14 15.81
CA ARG A 98 -7.93 14.26 15.55
C ARG A 98 -8.30 14.25 14.06
N GLU A 99 -8.27 15.41 13.43
CA GLU A 99 -8.54 15.56 12.01
C GLU A 99 -7.45 14.89 11.16
N ALA A 100 -6.18 15.15 11.49
CA ALA A 100 -5.03 14.50 10.87
C ALA A 100 -5.13 12.97 10.94
N ARG A 101 -5.42 12.42 12.14
CA ARG A 101 -5.65 10.97 12.30
C ARG A 101 -6.81 10.45 11.46
N ARG A 102 -7.92 11.18 11.38
CA ARG A 102 -9.08 10.77 10.56
C ARG A 102 -8.74 10.72 9.08
N LEU A 103 -7.99 11.70 8.58
CA LEU A 103 -7.54 11.72 7.18
C LEU A 103 -6.60 10.54 6.89
N ILE A 104 -5.65 10.27 7.77
CA ILE A 104 -4.76 9.11 7.64
C ILE A 104 -5.54 7.79 7.64
N VAL A 105 -6.47 7.62 8.58
CA VAL A 105 -7.32 6.43 8.64
C VAL A 105 -8.19 6.29 7.39
N ARG A 106 -8.74 7.40 6.88
CA ARG A 106 -9.52 7.43 5.63
C ARG A 106 -8.67 7.02 4.44
N ALA A 107 -7.45 7.54 4.32
CA ALA A 107 -6.52 7.20 3.25
C ALA A 107 -6.19 5.70 3.26
N VAL A 108 -5.80 5.16 4.43
CA VAL A 108 -5.51 3.72 4.61
C VAL A 108 -6.72 2.87 4.23
N ASN A 109 -7.91 3.22 4.71
CA ASN A 109 -9.11 2.45 4.40
C ASN A 109 -9.47 2.51 2.90
N LYS A 110 -9.35 3.69 2.28
CA LYS A 110 -9.68 3.89 0.87
C LYS A 110 -8.70 3.13 -0.04
N PHE A 111 -7.40 3.26 0.21
CA PHE A 111 -6.38 2.53 -0.54
C PHE A 111 -6.55 1.02 -0.37
N PHE A 112 -6.73 0.53 0.86
CA PHE A 112 -6.99 -0.89 1.10
C PHE A 112 -8.22 -1.39 0.34
N HIS A 113 -9.30 -0.59 0.30
CA HIS A 113 -10.51 -0.92 -0.44
C HIS A 113 -10.28 -1.02 -1.95
N GLU A 114 -9.53 -0.09 -2.55
CA GLU A 114 -9.21 -0.16 -3.98
C GLU A 114 -8.33 -1.38 -4.31
N VAL A 115 -7.37 -1.70 -3.45
CA VAL A 115 -6.57 -2.94 -3.59
C VAL A 115 -7.45 -4.19 -3.47
N GLU A 116 -8.42 -4.22 -2.55
CA GLU A 116 -9.40 -5.31 -2.46
C GLU A 116 -10.31 -5.40 -3.68
N ARG A 117 -10.72 -4.26 -4.23
CA ARG A 117 -11.54 -4.19 -5.43
C ARG A 117 -10.80 -4.75 -6.64
N TYR A 118 -9.54 -4.35 -6.83
CA TYR A 118 -8.64 -4.89 -7.84
C TYR A 118 -8.44 -6.41 -7.68
N ARG A 119 -8.31 -6.89 -6.44
CA ARG A 119 -8.24 -8.33 -6.15
C ARG A 119 -9.51 -9.08 -6.58
N ARG A 120 -10.70 -8.50 -6.36
CA ARG A 120 -11.97 -9.15 -6.72
C ARG A 120 -12.20 -9.17 -8.23
N SER A 121 -11.82 -8.13 -8.94
CA SER A 121 -11.95 -8.10 -10.40
C SER A 121 -11.07 -9.16 -11.07
N THR A 122 -9.82 -9.30 -10.62
CA THR A 122 -8.88 -10.29 -11.17
C THR A 122 -9.29 -11.74 -10.91
N LYS A 123 -10.00 -12.03 -9.82
CA LYS A 123 -10.54 -13.38 -9.53
C LYS A 123 -11.73 -13.79 -10.41
N ASN A 124 -12.50 -12.83 -10.93
CA ASN A 124 -13.65 -13.13 -11.79
C ASN A 124 -13.28 -13.31 -13.26
N THR A 125 -12.02 -13.06 -13.61
CA THR A 125 -11.51 -13.18 -14.99
C THR A 125 -10.69 -14.46 -15.22
N ALA A 126 -10.53 -15.29 -14.18
CA ALA A 126 -9.80 -16.56 -14.20
C ALA A 126 -10.75 -17.73 -13.95
#